data_AF-A0A8H7S9V2-F1
#
_entry.id   AF-A0A8H7S9V2-F1
#
_cell.length_a   1.000
_cell.length_b   1.000
_cell.length_c   1.000
_cell.angle_alpha   90.00
_cell.angle_beta   90.00
_cell.angle_gamma   90.00
#
_symmetry.space_group_name_H-M   'P 1'
#
loop_
_entity.id
_entity.type
_entity.pdbx_description
1 polymer ?
#
loop_
_entity_poly.entity_id
_entity_poly.type
_entity_poly.pdbx_seq_one_letter_code
_entity_poly.pdbx_strand_id
1 'polypeptide(L)'
;MNRTTGATSTALPMPSSPSLQPLISQQQDADDENDGDLSVLPSSQSSPLSWDHLRRQARQVENEIELKLASLSKLGASVASRSNGSLNNGNNDSLPMGKPSQELEIEELLKKLNSVITSMGEVLERPSATPTNPSMIHMLERHKDIMYDYNKEFRRVKTNMKAARDKANLMDQVQDEIRMYNTSNGDGSDYYLSERNRIEGTHRMTDMILE
;
A
#
# COMPACT_ATOMS: atom_id res chain seq x y z
N MET A 1 42.77 -67.85 15.02
CA MET A 1 43.29 -67.87 13.65
C MET A 1 43.09 -66.48 13.01
N ASN A 2 44.17 -65.91 12.48
CA ASN A 2 44.32 -64.93 11.36
C ASN A 2 43.43 -63.66 11.32
N ARG A 3 43.98 -62.43 11.43
CA ARG A 3 44.87 -61.66 10.53
C ARG A 3 44.13 -60.89 9.41
N THR A 4 44.17 -59.56 9.55
CA THR A 4 44.54 -58.53 8.55
C THR A 4 43.65 -58.24 7.32
N THR A 5 43.88 -57.02 6.82
CA THR A 5 43.40 -56.30 5.61
C THR A 5 42.23 -55.35 5.91
N GLY A 6 42.29 -54.05 5.63
CA GLY A 6 43.25 -53.25 4.87
C GLY A 6 42.45 -52.10 4.26
N ALA A 7 42.43 -50.93 4.89
CA ALA A 7 41.73 -49.76 4.38
C ALA A 7 42.50 -49.21 3.16
N THR A 8 41.96 -49.40 1.97
CA THR A 8 42.47 -48.84 0.73
C THR A 8 42.10 -47.36 0.65
N SER A 9 43.10 -46.52 0.90
CA SER A 9 43.08 -45.08 0.65
C SER A 9 43.24 -44.85 -0.85
N THR A 10 42.16 -44.47 -1.54
CA THR A 10 42.21 -44.02 -2.94
C THR A 10 42.19 -42.50 -2.95
N ALA A 11 43.38 -41.92 -3.11
CA ALA A 11 43.57 -40.50 -3.34
C ALA A 11 43.09 -40.13 -4.76
N LEU A 12 42.19 -39.15 -4.85
CA LEU A 12 41.80 -38.48 -6.10
C LEU A 12 42.88 -37.45 -6.48
N PRO A 13 43.32 -37.36 -7.75
CA PRO A 13 44.24 -36.32 -8.18
C PRO A 13 43.47 -35.02 -8.45
N MET A 14 43.95 -33.92 -7.87
CA MET A 14 43.45 -32.57 -8.17
C MET A 14 44.08 -32.07 -9.48
N PRO A 15 43.32 -31.38 -10.35
CA PRO A 15 43.89 -30.77 -11.55
C PRO A 15 44.68 -29.51 -11.22
N SER A 16 45.85 -29.39 -11.85
CA SER A 16 46.81 -28.30 -11.74
C SER A 16 46.23 -26.94 -12.13
N SER A 17 46.44 -25.92 -11.29
CA SER A 17 46.13 -24.52 -11.57
C SER A 17 47.04 -23.94 -12.67
N PRO A 18 46.52 -23.11 -13.60
CA PRO A 18 47.34 -22.36 -14.55
C PRO A 18 48.06 -21.20 -13.86
N SER A 19 49.40 -21.18 -13.95
CA SER A 19 50.24 -20.08 -13.49
C SER A 19 50.24 -18.94 -14.51
N LEU A 20 49.87 -17.73 -14.08
CA LEU A 20 50.01 -16.49 -14.85
C LEU A 20 51.34 -15.81 -14.48
N GLN A 21 52.17 -15.51 -15.48
CA GLN A 21 53.10 -14.39 -15.42
C GLN A 21 53.19 -13.68 -16.79
N PRO A 22 53.06 -12.34 -16.83
CA PRO A 22 53.21 -11.54 -18.04
C PRO A 22 54.69 -11.25 -18.31
N LEU A 23 55.08 -11.31 -19.58
CA LEU A 23 56.41 -11.00 -20.07
C LEU A 23 56.63 -9.48 -20.16
N ILE A 24 57.83 -9.12 -19.75
CA ILE A 24 58.52 -7.83 -19.63
C ILE A 24 58.23 -6.75 -20.69
N SER A 25 58.31 -5.51 -20.21
CA SER A 25 58.34 -4.23 -20.92
C SER A 25 59.34 -4.15 -22.08
N GLN A 26 58.93 -3.47 -23.16
CA GLN A 26 59.86 -2.76 -24.03
C GLN A 26 59.28 -1.38 -24.38
N GLN A 27 60.01 -0.37 -23.92
CA GLN A 27 59.90 1.06 -24.21
C GLN A 27 60.29 1.34 -25.67
N GLN A 28 59.58 2.23 -26.38
CA GLN A 28 60.13 3.47 -26.95
C GLN A 28 59.08 4.23 -27.83
N ASP A 29 58.91 5.52 -27.52
CA ASP A 29 58.74 6.72 -28.39
C ASP A 29 57.85 6.67 -29.65
N ALA A 30 57.15 7.69 -30.13
CA ALA A 30 56.68 9.02 -29.73
C ALA A 30 55.75 9.45 -30.91
N ASP A 31 54.88 10.43 -30.66
CA ASP A 31 54.24 11.31 -31.66
C ASP A 31 53.26 10.68 -32.68
N ASP A 32 51.96 10.77 -32.39
CA ASP A 32 50.97 11.21 -33.39
C ASP A 32 49.81 11.91 -32.68
N GLU A 33 49.78 13.24 -32.82
CA GLU A 33 48.61 14.06 -32.52
C GLU A 33 47.49 13.69 -33.50
N ASN A 34 46.64 12.74 -33.12
CA ASN A 34 45.35 12.56 -33.75
C ASN A 34 44.27 13.15 -32.85
N ASP A 35 44.01 14.44 -33.07
CA ASP A 35 42.80 15.15 -32.68
C ASP A 35 41.57 14.48 -33.31
N GLY A 36 41.18 13.36 -32.72
CA GLY A 36 39.89 12.72 -32.91
C GLY A 36 39.10 12.88 -31.62
N ASP A 37 38.52 14.06 -31.42
CA ASP A 37 37.42 14.31 -30.48
C ASP A 37 36.29 13.31 -30.76
N LEU A 38 36.40 12.12 -30.18
CA LEU A 38 35.29 11.19 -30.07
C LEU A 38 34.54 11.60 -28.81
N SER A 39 33.74 12.66 -28.96
CA SER A 39 32.66 12.97 -28.05
C SER A 39 31.86 11.68 -27.84
N VAL A 40 32.13 10.98 -26.73
CA VAL A 40 31.30 9.90 -26.22
C VAL A 40 29.95 10.54 -25.96
N LEU A 41 29.05 10.36 -26.93
CA LEU A 41 27.66 10.70 -26.82
C LEU A 41 27.14 10.01 -25.54
N PRO A 42 26.59 10.75 -24.56
CA PRO A 42 25.75 10.11 -23.58
C PRO A 42 24.49 9.71 -24.33
N SER A 43 24.46 8.47 -24.84
CA SER A 43 23.26 7.84 -25.39
C SER A 43 22.28 7.52 -24.26
N SER A 44 21.84 8.54 -23.55
CA SER A 44 20.72 8.52 -22.61
C SER A 44 19.44 9.02 -23.31
N GLN A 45 19.25 8.67 -24.59
CA GLN A 45 17.90 8.57 -25.12
C GLN A 45 17.35 7.21 -24.72
N SER A 46 16.87 7.14 -23.48
CA SER A 46 16.01 6.05 -23.04
C SER A 46 14.74 6.12 -23.89
N SER A 47 14.68 5.32 -24.97
CA SER A 47 13.44 5.10 -25.70
C SER A 47 12.31 4.82 -24.68
N PRO A 48 11.08 5.33 -24.88
CA PRO A 48 9.98 5.13 -23.93
C PRO A 48 9.63 3.64 -23.71
N LEU A 49 10.08 2.77 -24.63
CA LEU A 49 9.98 1.30 -24.58
C LEU A 49 11.28 0.61 -24.11
N SER A 50 12.29 1.38 -23.70
CA SER A 50 13.52 0.83 -23.14
C SER A 50 13.22 0.23 -21.77
N TRP A 51 13.72 -0.98 -21.53
CA TRP A 51 13.57 -1.70 -20.26
C TRP A 51 13.89 -0.82 -19.04
N ASP A 52 14.93 0.00 -19.15
CA ASP A 52 15.37 0.87 -18.07
C ASP A 52 14.38 2.02 -17.80
N HIS A 53 13.71 2.54 -18.84
CA HIS A 53 12.64 3.52 -18.71
C HIS A 53 11.42 2.90 -17.99
N LEU A 54 10.98 1.72 -18.43
CA LEU A 54 9.87 0.99 -17.80
C LEU A 54 10.17 0.68 -16.33
N ARG A 55 11.41 0.28 -16.01
CA ARG A 55 11.85 0.00 -14.63
C ARG A 55 11.75 1.24 -13.73
N ARG A 56 12.20 2.40 -14.20
CA ARG A 56 12.09 3.65 -13.43
C ARG A 56 10.62 4.04 -13.26
N GLN A 57 9.83 3.90 -14.32
CA GLN A 57 8.41 4.20 -14.30
C GLN A 57 7.64 3.29 -13.31
N ALA A 58 7.91 1.98 -13.30
CA ALA A 58 7.31 1.07 -12.33
C ALA A 58 7.60 1.51 -10.89
N ARG A 59 8.88 1.74 -10.56
CA ARG A 59 9.28 2.21 -9.22
C ARG A 59 8.61 3.53 -8.83
N GLN A 60 8.47 4.45 -9.78
CA GLN A 60 7.78 5.71 -9.51
C GLN A 60 6.30 5.48 -9.17
N VAL A 61 5.61 4.67 -9.96
CA VAL A 61 4.18 4.35 -9.72
C VAL A 61 4.01 3.58 -8.41
N GLU A 62 4.92 2.67 -8.07
CA GLU A 62 4.93 1.96 -6.78
C GLU A 62 5.06 2.94 -5.60
N ASN A 63 6.03 3.86 -5.64
CA ASN A 63 6.20 4.88 -4.61
C ASN A 63 4.94 5.76 -4.46
N GLU A 64 4.32 6.14 -5.57
CA GLU A 64 3.08 6.91 -5.56
C GLU A 64 1.93 6.11 -4.90
N ILE A 65 1.79 4.81 -5.23
CA ILE A 65 0.81 3.91 -4.61
C ILE A 65 1.03 3.82 -3.10
N GLU A 66 2.28 3.63 -2.64
CA GLU A 66 2.62 3.54 -1.21
C GLU A 66 2.22 4.80 -0.44
N LEU A 67 2.60 5.97 -0.97
CA LEU A 67 2.27 7.26 -0.35
C LEU A 67 0.75 7.45 -0.26
N LYS A 68 0.01 7.11 -1.32
CA LYS A 68 -1.45 7.23 -1.34
C LYS A 68 -2.12 6.25 -0.39
N LEU A 69 -1.71 4.98 -0.37
CA LEU A 69 -2.21 3.96 0.57
C LEU A 69 -1.94 4.35 2.02
N ALA A 70 -0.74 4.86 2.33
CA ALA A 70 -0.41 5.34 3.67
C ALA A 70 -1.28 6.54 4.08
N SER A 71 -1.50 7.48 3.17
CA SER A 71 -2.37 8.65 3.43
C SER A 71 -3.82 8.22 3.67
N LEU A 72 -4.33 7.28 2.88
CA LEU A 72 -5.70 6.78 2.97
C LEU A 72 -5.91 5.96 4.26
N SER A 73 -4.95 5.11 4.60
CA SER A 73 -4.95 4.35 5.86
C SER A 73 -4.95 5.28 7.08
N LYS A 74 -4.13 6.34 7.07
CA LYS A 74 -4.12 7.37 8.13
C LYS A 74 -5.46 8.10 8.24
N LEU A 75 -6.06 8.43 7.10
CA LEU A 75 -7.39 9.05 7.06
C LEU A 75 -8.43 8.14 7.70
N GLY A 76 -8.47 6.86 7.32
CA GLY A 76 -9.41 5.88 7.89
C GLY A 76 -9.21 5.64 9.38
N ALA A 77 -7.95 5.54 9.83
CA ALA A 77 -7.64 5.45 11.26
C ALA A 77 -8.08 6.71 12.03
N SER A 78 -7.91 7.90 11.45
CA SER A 78 -8.33 9.15 12.09
C SER A 78 -9.86 9.26 12.24
N VAL A 79 -10.62 8.80 11.24
CA VAL A 79 -12.10 8.73 11.30
C VAL A 79 -12.53 7.73 12.37
N ALA A 80 -11.92 6.54 12.40
CA ALA A 80 -12.18 5.53 13.41
C ALA A 80 -11.87 6.03 14.84
N SER A 81 -10.77 6.77 15.01
CA SER A 81 -10.36 7.31 16.32
C SER A 81 -11.31 8.42 16.82
N ARG A 82 -11.75 9.32 15.94
CA ARG A 82 -12.74 10.37 16.29
C ARG A 82 -14.07 9.78 16.74
N SER A 83 -14.50 8.68 16.13
CA SER A 83 -15.73 7.96 16.54
C SER A 83 -15.67 7.34 17.93
N ASN A 84 -14.48 7.19 18.53
CA ASN A 84 -14.27 6.38 19.73
C ASN A 84 -13.98 7.18 21.01
N GLY A 85 -13.86 8.52 20.96
CA GLY A 85 -13.55 9.24 22.21
C GLY A 85 -13.19 10.72 22.13
N SER A 86 -13.52 11.48 21.09
CA SER A 86 -13.26 12.93 21.11
C SER A 86 -14.47 13.72 20.62
N LEU A 87 -15.37 13.99 21.57
CA LEU A 87 -16.43 14.98 21.46
C LEU A 87 -15.84 16.37 21.77
N ASN A 88 -14.86 16.82 21.00
CA ASN A 88 -14.36 18.19 21.14
C ASN A 88 -13.63 18.67 19.88
N ASN A 89 -14.39 18.98 18.83
CA ASN A 89 -14.13 20.17 18.02
C ASN A 89 -15.34 20.45 17.14
N GLY A 90 -16.03 21.56 17.38
CA GLY A 90 -17.13 22.07 16.57
C GLY A 90 -16.69 22.61 15.21
N ASN A 91 -15.93 21.82 14.45
CA ASN A 91 -15.69 22.09 13.04
C ASN A 91 -16.54 21.10 12.25
N ASN A 92 -17.77 21.51 11.95
CA ASN A 92 -18.63 20.91 10.93
C ASN A 92 -18.07 21.16 9.51
N ASP A 93 -16.75 21.18 9.38
CA ASP A 93 -16.07 21.11 8.10
C ASP A 93 -16.12 19.64 7.73
N SER A 94 -17.13 19.31 6.91
CA SER A 94 -17.22 18.11 6.08
C SER A 94 -16.21 17.07 6.52
N LEU A 95 -16.65 16.04 7.27
CA LEU A 95 -15.89 14.80 7.49
C LEU A 95 -14.96 14.61 6.29
N PRO A 96 -13.63 14.44 6.48
CA PRO A 96 -12.75 14.07 5.39
C PRO A 96 -13.11 12.63 5.04
N MET A 97 -14.27 12.52 4.44
CA MET A 97 -15.00 11.36 4.02
C MET A 97 -14.15 10.91 2.86
N GLY A 98 -13.31 9.91 3.13
CA GLY A 98 -12.30 9.39 2.20
C GLY A 98 -12.80 9.59 0.79
N LYS A 99 -12.26 10.64 0.14
CA LYS A 99 -12.90 11.15 -1.07
C LYS A 99 -12.93 9.94 -2.00
N PRO A 100 -14.07 9.59 -2.62
CA PRO A 100 -14.08 8.52 -3.62
C PRO A 100 -13.00 8.77 -4.68
N SER A 101 -12.64 10.04 -4.89
CA SER A 101 -11.47 10.48 -5.66
C SER A 101 -10.13 9.84 -5.27
N GLN A 102 -9.80 9.65 -3.98
CA GLN A 102 -8.53 9.04 -3.56
C GLN A 102 -8.53 7.52 -3.79
N GLU A 103 -9.67 6.86 -3.57
CA GLU A 103 -9.82 5.43 -3.91
C GLU A 103 -9.70 5.23 -5.43
N LEU A 104 -10.35 6.07 -6.22
CA LEU A 104 -10.28 6.05 -7.69
C LEU A 104 -8.87 6.33 -8.20
N GLU A 105 -8.14 7.28 -7.60
CA GLU A 105 -6.76 7.58 -7.97
C GLU A 105 -5.84 6.37 -7.71
N ILE A 106 -6.01 5.65 -6.59
CA ILE A 106 -5.25 4.42 -6.33
C ILE A 106 -5.62 3.32 -7.34
N GLU A 107 -6.91 3.17 -7.68
CA GLU A 107 -7.34 2.22 -8.72
C GLU A 107 -6.72 2.53 -10.09
N GLU A 108 -6.59 3.82 -10.44
CA GLU A 108 -5.92 4.26 -11.66
C GLU A 108 -4.41 3.97 -11.62
N LEU A 109 -3.74 4.27 -10.51
CA LEU A 109 -2.32 3.97 -10.32
C LEU A 109 -2.04 2.46 -10.39
N LEU A 110 -2.91 1.62 -9.82
CA LEU A 110 -2.80 0.16 -9.92
C LEU A 110 -2.95 -0.32 -11.37
N LYS A 111 -3.90 0.25 -12.14
CA LYS A 111 -4.04 -0.05 -13.57
C LYS A 111 -2.80 0.37 -14.36
N LYS A 112 -2.24 1.54 -14.03
CA LYS A 112 -1.00 2.05 -14.65
C LYS A 112 0.18 1.13 -14.34
N LEU A 113 0.34 0.67 -13.10
CA LEU A 113 1.38 -0.29 -12.72
C LEU A 113 1.23 -1.60 -13.50
N ASN A 114 0.01 -2.13 -13.59
CA ASN A 114 -0.27 -3.32 -14.38
C ASN A 114 0.10 -3.14 -15.86
N SER A 115 -0.26 -2.00 -16.47
CA SER A 115 0.14 -1.69 -17.85
C SER A 115 1.66 -1.66 -18.02
N VAL A 116 2.40 -1.07 -17.07
CA VAL A 116 3.87 -1.04 -17.11
C VAL A 116 4.46 -2.44 -16.99
N ILE A 117 3.90 -3.28 -16.10
CA ILE A 117 4.31 -4.68 -15.93
C ILE A 117 4.04 -5.49 -17.21
N THR A 118 2.90 -5.29 -17.87
CA THR A 118 2.62 -5.91 -19.17
C THR A 118 3.62 -5.47 -20.23
N SER A 119 3.91 -4.17 -20.35
CA SER A 119 4.92 -3.67 -21.30
C SER A 119 6.33 -4.19 -20.99
N MET A 120 6.69 -4.39 -19.71
CA MET A 120 7.94 -5.05 -19.33
C MET A 120 7.97 -6.51 -19.80
N GLY A 121 6.85 -7.22 -19.67
CA GLY A 121 6.69 -8.58 -20.19
C GLY A 121 6.86 -8.64 -21.70
N GLU A 122 6.23 -7.72 -22.44
CA GLU A 122 6.36 -7.61 -23.90
C GLU A 122 7.80 -7.33 -24.34
N VAL A 123 8.54 -6.47 -23.62
CA VAL A 123 9.96 -6.20 -23.90
C VAL A 123 10.83 -7.44 -23.66
N LEU A 124 10.47 -8.29 -22.69
CA LEU A 124 11.16 -9.56 -22.43
C LEU A 124 10.81 -10.65 -23.46
N GLU A 125 9.57 -10.67 -23.93
CA GLU A 125 9.09 -11.62 -24.96
C GLU A 125 9.58 -11.26 -26.36
N ARG A 126 9.82 -9.96 -26.62
CA ARG A 126 10.37 -9.50 -27.90
C ARG A 126 11.79 -10.05 -28.07
N PRO A 127 12.06 -10.88 -29.09
CA PRO A 127 13.40 -11.40 -29.34
C PRO A 127 14.28 -10.24 -29.84
N SER A 128 14.97 -9.57 -28.93
CA SER A 128 16.01 -8.59 -29.22
C SER A 128 17.36 -9.30 -29.40
N ALA A 129 18.29 -8.68 -30.12
CA ALA A 129 19.65 -9.20 -30.32
C ALA A 129 20.45 -9.35 -29.00
N THR A 130 19.94 -8.81 -27.89
CA THR A 130 20.50 -8.96 -26.55
C THR A 130 19.82 -10.08 -25.80
N PRO A 131 20.56 -11.08 -25.25
CA PRO A 131 19.96 -12.18 -24.51
C PRO A 131 19.19 -11.66 -23.29
N THR A 132 17.99 -12.19 -23.09
CA THR A 132 17.13 -11.92 -21.92
C THR A 132 17.89 -12.28 -20.64
N ASN A 133 18.22 -11.28 -19.83
CA ASN A 133 19.00 -11.49 -18.61
C ASN A 133 18.09 -12.09 -17.51
N PRO A 134 18.50 -13.16 -16.81
CA PRO A 134 17.73 -13.75 -15.70
C PRO A 134 17.30 -12.72 -14.63
N SER A 135 18.12 -11.69 -14.38
CA SER A 135 17.77 -10.60 -13.46
C SER A 135 16.56 -9.79 -13.92
N MET A 136 16.33 -9.64 -15.23
CA MET A 136 15.16 -8.95 -15.77
C MET A 136 13.88 -9.75 -15.51
N ILE A 137 13.96 -11.08 -15.66
CA ILE A 137 12.85 -12.01 -15.39
C ILE A 137 12.47 -11.96 -13.91
N HIS A 138 13.46 -12.07 -13.02
CA HIS A 138 13.21 -12.00 -11.58
C HIS A 138 12.64 -10.64 -11.14
N MET A 139 13.11 -9.54 -11.74
CA MET A 139 12.58 -8.21 -11.45
C MET A 139 11.14 -8.05 -11.92
N LEU A 140 10.79 -8.56 -13.10
CA LEU A 140 9.41 -8.57 -13.59
C LEU A 140 8.51 -9.35 -12.63
N GLU A 141 8.94 -10.53 -12.19
CA GLU A 141 8.17 -11.34 -11.24
C GLU A 141 7.97 -10.61 -9.92
N ARG A 142 9.02 -9.96 -9.40
CA ARG A 142 8.92 -9.14 -8.20
C ARG A 142 7.91 -7.99 -8.35
N HIS A 143 7.85 -7.35 -9.52
CA HIS A 143 6.85 -6.30 -9.76
C HIS A 143 5.42 -6.86 -9.77
N LYS A 144 5.21 -8.10 -10.26
CA LYS A 144 3.89 -8.76 -10.17
C LYS A 144 3.51 -9.08 -8.71
N ASP A 145 4.45 -9.58 -7.91
CA ASP A 145 4.22 -9.86 -6.49
C ASP A 145 3.85 -8.58 -5.72
N ILE A 146 4.62 -7.51 -5.92
CA ILE A 146 4.36 -6.20 -5.33
C ILE A 146 2.98 -5.67 -5.75
N MET A 147 2.62 -5.80 -7.03
CA MET A 147 1.29 -5.41 -7.52
C MET A 147 0.16 -6.19 -6.83
N TYR A 148 0.35 -7.49 -6.60
CA TYR A 148 -0.61 -8.32 -5.88
C TYR A 148 -0.76 -7.86 -4.42
N ASP A 149 0.35 -7.57 -3.75
CA ASP A 149 0.35 -7.07 -2.38
C ASP A 149 -0.34 -5.70 -2.27
N TYR A 150 -0.08 -4.76 -3.19
CA TYR A 150 -0.79 -3.48 -3.20
C TYR A 150 -2.29 -3.63 -3.47
N ASN A 151 -2.71 -4.56 -4.34
CA ASN A 151 -4.13 -4.86 -4.54
C ASN A 151 -4.79 -5.39 -3.26
N LYS A 152 -4.10 -6.30 -2.56
CA LYS A 152 -4.57 -6.85 -1.28
C LYS A 152 -4.68 -5.76 -0.22
N GLU A 153 -3.65 -4.94 -0.07
CA GLU A 153 -3.64 -3.84 0.89
C GLU A 153 -4.68 -2.78 0.55
N PHE A 154 -4.88 -2.44 -0.73
CA PHE A 154 -5.94 -1.54 -1.16
C PHE A 154 -7.34 -2.04 -0.75
N ARG A 155 -7.64 -3.33 -0.97
CA ARG A 155 -8.90 -3.94 -0.53
C ARG A 155 -9.06 -3.92 1.00
N ARG A 156 -7.98 -4.16 1.73
CA ARG A 156 -7.96 -4.08 3.18
C ARG A 156 -8.28 -2.67 3.67
N VAL A 157 -7.61 -1.65 3.11
CA VAL A 157 -7.85 -0.24 3.45
C VAL A 157 -9.29 0.17 3.11
N LYS A 158 -9.81 -0.24 1.95
CA LYS A 158 -11.21 0.03 1.54
C LYS A 158 -12.22 -0.58 2.51
N THR A 159 -12.01 -1.83 2.93
CA THR A 159 -12.85 -2.48 3.94
C THR A 159 -12.79 -1.76 5.28
N ASN A 160 -11.61 -1.35 5.72
CA ASN A 160 -11.43 -0.57 6.95
C ASN A 160 -12.14 0.79 6.86
N MET A 161 -11.98 1.51 5.76
CA MET A 161 -12.64 2.79 5.51
C MET A 161 -14.16 2.66 5.52
N LYS A 162 -14.70 1.61 4.90
CA LYS A 162 -16.13 1.29 4.93
C LYS A 162 -16.61 1.02 6.36
N ALA A 163 -15.89 0.18 7.11
CA ALA A 163 -16.25 -0.13 8.49
C ALA A 163 -16.19 1.12 9.40
N ALA A 164 -15.17 1.97 9.23
CA ALA A 164 -15.05 3.24 9.95
C ALA A 164 -16.20 4.21 9.61
N ARG A 165 -16.64 4.24 8.34
CA ARG A 165 -17.77 5.04 7.88
C ARG A 165 -19.09 4.52 8.44
N ASP A 166 -19.33 3.21 8.37
CA ASP A 166 -20.55 2.59 8.88
C ASP A 166 -20.67 2.83 10.40
N LYS A 167 -19.55 2.71 11.13
CA LYS A 167 -19.48 3.09 12.54
C LYS A 167 -19.78 4.57 12.77
N ALA A 168 -19.19 5.47 11.98
CA ALA A 168 -19.43 6.91 12.12
C ALA A 168 -20.91 7.26 11.87
N ASN A 169 -21.53 6.70 10.83
CA ASN A 169 -22.95 6.89 10.52
C ASN A 169 -23.85 6.39 11.66
N LEU A 170 -23.55 5.22 12.23
CA LEU A 170 -24.30 4.69 13.37
C LEU A 170 -24.17 5.61 14.59
N MET A 171 -22.97 6.11 14.88
CA MET A 171 -22.74 7.04 15.99
C MET A 171 -23.43 8.39 15.77
N ASP A 172 -23.51 8.87 14.53
CA ASP A 172 -24.22 10.09 14.17
C ASP A 172 -25.74 9.93 14.42
N GLN A 173 -26.33 8.82 13.96
CA GLN A 173 -27.74 8.49 14.23
C GLN A 173 -28.04 8.40 15.73
N VAL A 174 -27.19 7.71 16.49
CA VAL A 174 -27.34 7.59 17.95
C VAL A 174 -27.17 8.95 18.63
N GLN A 175 -26.23 9.78 18.19
CA GLN A 175 -26.05 11.13 18.73
C GLN A 175 -27.26 12.02 18.45
N ASP A 176 -27.85 11.93 17.25
CA ASP A 176 -29.06 12.66 16.91
C ASP A 176 -30.27 12.18 17.72
N GLU A 177 -30.42 10.87 17.92
CA GLU A 177 -31.45 10.31 18.82
C GLU A 177 -31.27 10.79 20.27
N ILE A 178 -30.03 10.78 20.79
CA ILE A 178 -29.73 11.31 22.13
C ILE A 178 -30.04 12.80 22.21
N ARG A 179 -29.70 13.59 21.19
CA ARG A 179 -30.02 15.03 21.14
C ARG A 179 -31.53 15.24 21.12
N MET A 180 -32.28 14.48 20.34
CA MET A 180 -33.74 14.54 20.31
C MET A 180 -34.34 14.14 21.66
N TYR A 181 -33.88 13.04 22.26
CA TYR A 181 -34.31 12.60 23.58
C TYR A 181 -34.00 13.63 24.67
N ASN A 182 -32.81 14.23 24.66
CA ASN A 182 -32.41 15.25 25.63
C ASN A 182 -33.17 16.57 25.41
N THR A 183 -33.44 16.95 24.17
CA THR A 183 -34.27 18.14 23.86
C THR A 183 -35.73 17.91 24.26
N SER A 184 -36.24 16.69 24.06
CA SER A 184 -37.59 16.26 24.49
C SER A 184 -37.71 16.12 26.01
N ASN A 185 -36.67 15.66 26.72
CA ASN A 185 -36.62 15.58 28.18
C ASN A 185 -36.12 16.87 28.85
N GLY A 186 -35.72 17.87 28.07
CA GLY A 186 -35.53 19.24 28.57
C GLY A 186 -36.82 19.82 29.14
N ASP A 187 -37.96 19.22 28.78
CA ASP A 187 -39.25 19.40 29.45
C ASP A 187 -39.61 18.18 30.33
N GLY A 188 -38.66 17.75 31.16
CA GLY A 188 -38.97 16.84 32.27
C GLY A 188 -40.12 17.39 33.13
N SER A 189 -40.33 18.72 33.12
CA SER A 189 -41.49 19.37 33.74
C SER A 189 -42.81 18.83 33.20
N ASP A 190 -43.01 18.75 31.88
CA ASP A 190 -44.23 18.20 31.28
C ASP A 190 -44.39 16.70 31.56
N TYR A 191 -43.30 15.94 31.56
CA TYR A 191 -43.34 14.53 31.94
C TYR A 191 -43.82 14.37 33.41
N TYR A 192 -43.21 15.09 34.36
CA TYR A 192 -43.60 15.06 35.77
C TYR A 192 -45.01 15.65 36.02
N LEU A 193 -45.42 16.68 35.28
CA LEU A 193 -46.77 17.27 35.33
C LEU A 193 -47.82 16.28 34.82
N SER A 194 -47.54 15.58 33.73
CA SER A 194 -48.43 14.54 33.19
C SER A 194 -48.58 13.37 34.16
N GLU A 195 -47.50 12.96 34.82
CA GLU A 195 -47.52 11.87 35.80
C GLU A 195 -48.29 12.27 37.06
N ARG A 196 -48.12 13.52 37.51
CA ARG A 196 -48.92 14.08 38.61
C ARG A 196 -50.42 14.05 38.28
N ASN A 197 -50.80 14.50 37.09
CA ASN A 197 -52.21 14.49 36.67
C ASN A 197 -52.79 13.07 36.61
N ARG A 198 -51.99 12.07 36.20
CA ARG A 198 -52.40 10.66 36.24
C ARG A 198 -52.62 10.17 37.66
N ILE A 199 -51.71 10.47 38.58
CA ILE A 199 -51.84 10.10 39.99
C ILE A 199 -53.07 10.76 40.61
N GLU A 200 -53.29 12.04 40.34
CA GLU A 200 -54.44 12.80 40.89
C GLU A 200 -55.78 12.30 40.33
N GLY A 201 -55.83 11.94 39.04
CA GLY A 201 -56.98 11.26 38.45
C GLY A 201 -57.25 9.88 39.06
N THR A 202 -56.20 9.11 39.36
CA THR A 202 -56.32 7.80 40.02
C THR A 202 -56.83 7.95 41.46
N HIS A 203 -56.37 8.98 42.19
CA HIS A 203 -56.82 9.27 43.54
C HIS A 203 -58.31 9.64 43.56
N ARG A 204 -58.75 10.49 42.64
CA ARG A 204 -60.18 10.86 42.50
C ARG A 204 -61.07 9.67 42.13
N MET A 205 -60.58 8.78 41.25
CA MET A 205 -61.31 7.53 40.95
C MET A 205 -61.41 6.62 42.17
N THR A 206 -60.37 6.59 43.00
CA THR A 206 -60.39 5.80 44.25
C THR A 206 -61.35 6.40 45.28
N ASP A 207 -61.37 7.73 45.43
CA ASP A 207 -62.30 8.42 46.34
C ASP A 207 -63.77 8.24 45.89
N MET A 208 -64.05 8.26 44.58
CA MET A 208 -65.38 7.96 44.04
C MET A 208 -65.84 6.51 44.25
N ILE A 209 -64.93 5.57 44.52
CA ILE A 209 -65.28 4.16 44.83
C ILE A 209 -65.56 3.99 46.34
N LEU A 210 -65.08 4.90 47.17
CA LEU A 210 -65.21 4.85 48.63
C LEU A 210 -66.42 5.61 49.17
N GLU A 211 -67.11 6.39 48.34
CA GLU A 211 -68.38 7.09 48.63
C GLU A 211 -69.59 6.31 48.08
#